data_AF-A0A819RVI3-F1
#
_entry.id   AF-A0A819RVI3-F1
#
_cell.length_a   1.000
_cell.length_b   1.000
_cell.length_c   1.000
_cell.angle_alpha   90.00
_cell.angle_beta   90.00
_cell.angle_gamma   90.00
#
_symmetry.space_group_name_H-M   'P 1'
#
loop_
_entity.id
_entity.type
_entity.pdbx_description
1 polymer ?
#
loop_
_entity_poly.entity_id
_entity_poly.type
_entity_poly.pdbx_seq_one_letter_code
_entity_poly.pdbx_strand_id
1 'polypeptide(L)'
;MTKKVLILGRAGIGKSTFCQYVTYRWARDEIWSEYELVVLIHLRKLTDSRYQPEKQFSSVDLVEQEYFPYGDLSKEERQHFKEQCKSGKVLWILDGYDEFTQNIQPQMKDIFDHIRETQHHILTSRPYAVAVPYDEKIEIIGFTDDNIA
;
A
#
# COMPACT_ATOMS: atom_id res chain seq x y z
N MET A 1 8.95 14.82 7.09
CA MET A 1 9.25 14.28 5.75
C MET A 1 8.64 12.89 5.68
N THR A 2 8.04 12.52 4.55
CA THR A 2 7.50 11.17 4.36
C THR A 2 8.62 10.19 4.09
N LYS A 3 8.50 8.95 4.59
CA LYS A 3 9.45 7.87 4.37
C LYS A 3 8.88 6.90 3.33
N LYS A 4 9.65 6.66 2.27
CA LYS A 4 9.25 5.92 1.08
C LYS A 4 10.22 4.77 0.86
N VAL A 5 9.74 3.54 1.02
CA VAL A 5 10.55 2.33 0.87
C VAL A 5 10.06 1.55 -0.33
N LEU A 6 10.98 1.11 -1.18
CA LEU A 6 10.71 0.21 -2.29
C LEU A 6 11.23 -1.18 -1.97
N ILE A 7 10.36 -2.18 -2.11
CA ILE A 7 10.70 -3.59 -1.95
C ILE A 7 10.62 -4.28 -3.31
N LEU A 8 11.76 -4.75 -3.77
CA LEU A 8 11.93 -5.45 -5.02
C LEU A 8 12.00 -6.96 -4.81
N GLY A 9 11.67 -7.69 -5.87
CA GLY A 9 11.91 -9.12 -5.94
C GLY A 9 11.15 -9.78 -7.08
N ARG A 10 11.62 -10.95 -7.52
CA ARG A 10 11.00 -11.72 -8.60
C ARG A 10 9.58 -12.21 -8.28
N ALA A 11 8.89 -12.73 -9.29
CA ALA A 11 7.59 -13.38 -9.09
C ALA A 11 7.74 -14.58 -8.14
N GLY A 12 6.75 -14.80 -7.26
CA GLY A 12 6.74 -15.93 -6.33
C GLY A 12 7.71 -15.83 -5.14
N ILE A 13 8.51 -14.76 -5.02
CA ILE A 13 9.54 -14.64 -3.97
C ILE A 13 9.00 -14.34 -2.57
N GLY A 14 7.70 -14.05 -2.44
CA GLY A 14 7.06 -13.74 -1.16
C GLY A 14 6.80 -12.26 -0.86
N LYS A 15 6.83 -11.36 -1.85
CA LYS A 15 6.53 -9.91 -1.63
C LYS A 15 5.17 -9.67 -0.97
N SER A 16 4.09 -10.25 -1.50
CA SER A 16 2.75 -10.13 -0.89
C SER A 16 2.69 -10.75 0.51
N THR A 17 3.41 -11.85 0.73
CA THR A 17 3.54 -12.49 2.06
C THR A 17 4.24 -11.55 3.03
N PHE A 18 5.32 -10.89 2.61
CA PHE A 18 5.98 -9.85 3.41
C PHE A 18 4.99 -8.74 3.80
N CYS A 19 4.22 -8.20 2.85
CA CYS A 19 3.23 -7.14 3.11
C CYS A 19 2.20 -7.55 4.17
N GLN A 20 1.65 -8.76 4.03
CA GLN A 20 0.69 -9.30 4.99
C GLN A 20 1.34 -9.53 6.36
N TYR A 21 2.55 -10.08 6.38
CA TYR A 21 3.27 -10.38 7.61
C TYR A 21 3.59 -9.13 8.42
N VAL A 22 4.12 -8.08 7.78
CA VAL A 22 4.41 -6.83 8.49
C VAL A 22 3.14 -6.10 8.95
N THR A 23 2.06 -6.17 8.17
CA THR A 23 0.75 -5.63 8.60
C THR A 23 0.26 -6.38 9.85
N TYR A 24 0.36 -7.71 9.85
CA TYR A 24 -0.01 -8.55 11.00
C TYR A 24 0.85 -8.25 12.23
N ARG A 25 2.16 -8.09 12.07
CA ARG A 25 3.07 -7.77 13.19
C ARG A 25 2.79 -6.38 13.77
N TRP A 26 2.53 -5.40 12.93
CA TRP A 26 2.10 -4.08 13.40
C TRP A 26 0.79 -4.16 14.18
N ALA A 27 -0.21 -4.90 13.69
CA ALA A 27 -1.48 -5.10 14.38
C ALA A 27 -1.36 -5.86 15.73
N ARG A 28 -0.19 -6.42 16.02
CA ARG A 28 0.18 -7.06 17.30
C ARG A 28 1.12 -6.21 18.15
N ASP A 29 1.28 -4.94 17.80
CA ASP A 29 2.17 -3.99 18.48
C ASP A 29 3.65 -4.41 18.50
N GLU A 30 4.08 -5.27 17.56
CA GLU A 30 5.45 -5.79 17.55
C GLU A 30 6.44 -4.89 16.82
N ILE A 31 5.96 -4.09 15.87
CA ILE A 31 6.77 -3.21 15.02
C ILE A 31 6.04 -1.90 14.72
N TRP A 32 6.82 -0.87 14.38
CA TRP A 32 6.36 0.42 13.86
C TRP A 32 5.31 1.15 14.70
N SER A 33 5.53 1.21 16.02
CA SER A 33 4.67 1.90 16.97
C SER A 33 4.52 3.41 16.70
N GLU A 34 5.32 3.99 15.80
CA GLU A 34 5.18 5.37 15.38
C GLU A 34 3.92 5.63 14.53
N TYR A 35 3.35 4.61 13.87
CA TYR A 35 2.14 4.71 13.05
C TYR A 35 0.91 4.22 13.82
N GLU A 36 -0.12 5.07 13.87
CA GLU A 36 -1.42 4.74 14.45
C GLU A 36 -2.24 3.82 13.55
N LEU A 37 -1.96 3.82 12.23
CA LEU A 37 -2.65 3.00 11.24
C LEU A 37 -1.69 2.45 10.18
N VAL A 38 -1.85 1.18 9.83
CA VAL A 38 -1.23 0.57 8.63
C VAL A 38 -2.32 0.10 7.67
N VAL A 39 -2.23 0.55 6.42
CA VAL A 39 -3.21 0.25 5.37
C VAL A 39 -2.55 -0.57 4.26
N LEU A 40 -3.03 -1.80 4.02
CA LEU A 40 -2.53 -2.68 2.96
C LEU A 40 -3.44 -2.66 1.72
N ILE A 41 -3.00 -1.98 0.68
CA ILE A 41 -3.71 -1.95 -0.61
C ILE A 41 -3.03 -2.89 -1.59
N HIS A 42 -3.76 -3.91 -2.06
CA HIS A 42 -3.35 -4.72 -3.19
C HIS A 42 -3.67 -3.99 -4.49
N LEU A 43 -2.65 -3.39 -5.12
CA LEU A 43 -2.82 -2.53 -6.29
C LEU A 43 -3.47 -3.26 -7.47
N ARG A 44 -3.22 -4.56 -7.63
CA ARG A 44 -3.87 -5.41 -8.65
C ARG A 44 -5.40 -5.47 -8.56
N LYS A 45 -5.98 -5.11 -7.40
CA LYS A 45 -7.43 -5.11 -7.22
C LYS A 45 -8.10 -3.78 -7.59
N LEU A 46 -7.33 -2.78 -8.00
CA LEU A 46 -7.83 -1.44 -8.35
C LEU A 46 -8.30 -1.42 -9.81
N THR A 47 -9.36 -2.19 -10.12
CA THR A 47 -9.92 -2.42 -11.46
C THR A 47 -11.17 -1.56 -11.73
N ASP A 48 -11.48 -1.26 -13.00
CA ASP A 48 -12.67 -0.44 -13.38
C ASP A 48 -13.99 -1.05 -12.88
N SER A 49 -14.06 -2.38 -12.82
CA SER A 49 -15.22 -3.10 -12.29
C SER A 49 -15.48 -2.82 -10.81
N ARG A 50 -14.47 -2.37 -10.07
CA ARG A 50 -14.57 -1.97 -8.66
C ARG A 50 -14.58 -0.45 -8.54
N TYR A 51 -13.80 0.24 -9.36
CA TYR A 51 -13.62 1.69 -9.32
C TYR A 51 -14.18 2.32 -10.58
N GLN A 52 -15.46 2.71 -10.52
CA GLN A 52 -16.17 3.25 -11.68
C GLN A 52 -15.38 4.41 -12.33
N PRO A 53 -15.23 4.38 -13.66
CA PRO A 53 -14.71 5.53 -14.41
C PRO A 53 -15.53 6.79 -14.08
N GLU A 54 -14.88 7.95 -14.12
CA GLU A 54 -15.48 9.28 -13.85
C GLU A 54 -15.75 9.64 -12.38
N LYS A 55 -15.70 8.69 -11.45
CA LYS A 55 -15.75 8.99 -10.01
C LYS A 55 -14.35 9.35 -9.49
N GLN A 56 -14.23 10.49 -8.81
CA GLN A 56 -13.06 10.78 -8.00
C GLN A 56 -13.17 10.07 -6.66
N PHE A 57 -12.11 9.39 -6.27
CA PHE A 57 -11.99 8.79 -4.94
C PHE A 57 -10.87 9.50 -4.19
N SER A 58 -11.00 9.57 -2.88
CA SER A 58 -9.97 9.99 -1.94
C SER A 58 -9.32 8.76 -1.28
N SER A 59 -8.26 8.98 -0.52
CA SER A 59 -7.61 7.91 0.24
C SER A 59 -8.54 7.22 1.24
N VAL A 60 -9.51 7.92 1.83
CA VAL A 60 -10.49 7.28 2.72
C VAL A 60 -11.52 6.46 1.95
N ASP A 61 -11.93 6.89 0.75
CA ASP A 61 -12.84 6.12 -0.09
C ASP A 61 -12.17 4.80 -0.53
N LEU A 62 -10.86 4.83 -0.78
CA LEU A 62 -10.05 3.64 -1.05
C LEU A 62 -10.07 2.65 0.12
N VAL A 63 -9.90 3.13 1.35
CA VAL A 63 -9.95 2.28 2.56
C VAL A 63 -11.34 1.69 2.76
N GLU A 64 -12.38 2.53 2.66
CA GLU A 64 -13.78 2.12 2.81
C GLU A 64 -14.12 1.01 1.79
N GLN A 65 -13.77 1.21 0.52
CA GLN A 65 -14.07 0.25 -0.54
C GLN A 65 -13.30 -1.08 -0.43
N GLU A 66 -12.08 -1.07 0.10
CA GLU A 66 -11.28 -2.30 0.24
C GLU A 66 -11.57 -3.09 1.51
N TYR A 67 -11.99 -2.42 2.60
CA TYR A 67 -12.13 -3.04 3.92
C TYR A 67 -13.56 -3.06 4.48
N PHE A 68 -14.46 -2.24 3.95
CA PHE A 68 -15.86 -2.13 4.39
C PHE A 68 -16.82 -2.43 3.22
N PRO A 69 -16.78 -3.61 2.60
CA PRO A 69 -17.61 -3.91 1.42
C PRO A 69 -19.12 -3.97 1.69
N TYR A 70 -19.53 -4.01 2.96
CA TYR A 70 -20.93 -4.12 3.40
C TYR A 70 -21.35 -3.03 4.38
N GLY A 71 -20.56 -1.95 4.50
CA GLY A 71 -20.85 -0.84 5.41
C GLY A 71 -20.06 0.39 5.03
N ASP A 72 -20.33 1.48 5.71
CA ASP A 72 -19.65 2.75 5.51
C ASP A 72 -18.95 3.16 6.81
N LEU A 73 -17.82 3.83 6.68
CA LEU A 73 -17.19 4.54 7.78
C LEU A 73 -18.10 5.70 8.19
N SER A 74 -18.30 5.86 9.50
CA SER A 74 -18.94 7.05 10.04
C SER A 74 -18.20 8.33 9.63
N LYS A 75 -18.88 9.48 9.73
CA LYS A 75 -18.24 10.78 9.42
C LYS A 75 -17.05 11.03 10.34
N GLU A 76 -17.16 10.62 11.60
CA GLU A 76 -16.14 10.72 12.62
C GLU A 76 -14.91 9.85 12.27
N GLU A 77 -15.11 8.58 11.88
CA GLU A 77 -14.02 7.70 11.46
C GLU A 77 -13.32 8.22 10.19
N ARG A 78 -14.10 8.71 9.22
CA ARG A 78 -13.55 9.32 8.00
C ARG A 78 -12.71 10.54 8.31
N GLN A 79 -13.16 11.38 9.24
CA GLN A 79 -12.45 12.58 9.64
C GLN A 79 -11.17 12.22 10.41
N HIS A 80 -11.26 11.27 11.35
CA HIS A 80 -10.12 10.77 12.10
C HIS A 80 -9.04 10.21 11.17
N PHE A 81 -9.40 9.36 10.21
CA PHE A 81 -8.47 8.83 9.22
C PHE A 81 -7.74 9.93 8.43
N LYS A 82 -8.47 10.97 8.02
CA LYS A 82 -7.88 12.14 7.32
C LYS A 82 -6.90 12.90 8.21
N GLU A 83 -7.19 13.03 9.51
CA GLU A 83 -6.29 13.66 10.47
C GLU A 83 -5.01 12.85 10.70
N GLN A 84 -5.12 11.52 10.77
CA GLN A 84 -3.95 10.64 10.84
C GLN A 84 -3.08 10.73 9.58
N CYS A 85 -3.70 10.79 8.39
CA CYS A 85 -2.97 11.01 7.14
C CYS A 85 -2.20 12.35 7.18
N LYS A 86 -2.85 13.43 7.62
CA LYS A 86 -2.24 14.77 7.71
C LYS A 86 -1.11 14.86 8.73
N SER A 87 -1.20 14.11 9.82
CA SER A 87 -0.18 14.08 10.88
C SER A 87 0.98 13.11 10.59
N GLY A 88 0.94 12.38 9.46
CA GLY A 88 1.98 11.42 9.08
C GLY A 88 1.93 10.12 9.89
N LYS A 89 0.79 9.83 10.51
CA LYS A 89 0.56 8.68 11.39
C LYS A 89 0.02 7.45 10.68
N VAL A 90 -0.08 7.48 9.35
CA VAL A 90 -0.53 6.36 8.52
C VAL A 90 0.61 5.86 7.65
N LEU A 91 0.88 4.56 7.71
CA LEU A 91 1.76 3.87 6.77
C LEU A 91 0.94 3.10 5.72
N TRP A 92 1.20 3.39 4.45
CA TRP A 92 0.57 2.70 3.34
C TRP A 92 1.46 1.58 2.81
N ILE A 93 0.93 0.37 2.71
CA ILE A 93 1.60 -0.75 2.06
C ILE A 93 0.89 -0.98 0.72
N LEU A 94 1.59 -0.66 -0.36
CA LEU A 94 1.10 -0.68 -1.73
C LEU A 94 1.71 -1.91 -2.43
N ASP A 95 0.93 -2.99 -2.52
CA ASP A 95 1.41 -4.29 -2.97
C ASP A 95 1.10 -4.56 -4.45
N GLY A 96 2.14 -4.81 -5.26
CA GLY A 96 2.01 -5.25 -6.65
C GLY A 96 2.00 -4.13 -7.70
N TYR A 97 2.97 -3.22 -7.64
CA TYR A 97 3.07 -2.09 -8.58
C TYR A 97 3.26 -2.51 -10.04
N ASP A 98 4.05 -3.55 -10.31
CA ASP A 98 4.32 -4.02 -11.67
C ASP A 98 3.07 -4.51 -12.41
N GLU A 99 2.09 -5.03 -11.69
CA GLU A 99 0.78 -5.41 -12.24
C GLU A 99 -0.10 -4.17 -12.46
N PHE A 100 -0.06 -3.23 -11.52
CA PHE A 100 -0.84 -1.99 -11.56
C PHE A 100 -0.46 -1.09 -12.73
N THR A 101 0.84 -0.91 -13.01
CA THR A 101 1.30 -0.04 -14.10
C THR A 101 0.92 -0.52 -15.49
N GLN A 102 0.62 -1.81 -15.66
CA GLN A 102 0.26 -2.36 -16.97
C GLN A 102 -1.14 -1.92 -17.42
N ASN A 103 -2.05 -1.67 -16.49
CA ASN A 103 -3.44 -1.30 -16.76
C ASN A 103 -3.94 -0.26 -15.74
N ILE A 104 -3.14 0.77 -15.49
CA ILE A 104 -3.48 1.81 -14.52
C ILE A 104 -4.62 2.67 -15.06
N GLN A 105 -5.70 2.77 -14.30
CA GLN A 105 -6.82 3.64 -14.64
C GLN A 105 -6.53 5.08 -14.24
N PRO A 106 -6.96 6.09 -15.02
CA PRO A 106 -6.73 7.50 -14.71
C PRO A 106 -7.18 7.89 -13.29
N GLN A 107 -8.39 7.49 -12.88
CA GLN A 107 -8.93 7.80 -11.55
C GLN A 107 -8.08 7.17 -10.42
N MET A 108 -7.53 5.98 -10.65
CA MET A 108 -6.68 5.30 -9.67
C MET A 108 -5.26 5.86 -9.67
N LYS A 109 -4.78 6.35 -10.81
CA LYS A 109 -3.48 6.99 -10.94
C LYS A 109 -3.39 8.21 -10.05
N ASP A 110 -4.41 9.06 -10.05
CA ASP A 110 -4.41 10.30 -9.27
C ASP A 110 -4.29 10.03 -7.76
N ILE A 111 -5.04 9.03 -7.26
CA ILE A 111 -4.99 8.64 -5.84
C ILE A 111 -3.67 7.98 -5.50
N PHE A 112 -3.18 7.10 -6.37
CA PHE A 112 -1.89 6.46 -6.18
C PHE A 112 -0.78 7.50 -6.11
N ASP A 113 -0.75 8.47 -7.03
CA ASP A 113 0.22 9.55 -7.03
C ASP A 113 0.08 10.43 -5.79
N HIS A 114 -1.15 10.76 -5.38
CA HIS A 114 -1.40 11.49 -4.14
C HIS A 114 -0.81 10.76 -2.92
N ILE A 115 -1.03 9.45 -2.77
CA ILE A 115 -0.46 8.65 -1.67
C ILE A 115 1.07 8.61 -1.78
N ARG A 116 1.61 8.31 -2.97
CA ARG A 116 3.05 8.20 -3.23
C ARG A 116 3.79 9.51 -2.95
N GLU A 117 3.16 10.65 -3.19
CA GLU A 117 3.77 11.96 -3.01
C GLU A 117 3.68 12.44 -1.56
N THR A 118 2.53 12.22 -0.91
CA THR A 118 2.19 12.88 0.36
C THR A 118 2.24 11.99 1.59
N GLN A 119 2.32 10.65 1.45
CA GLN A 119 2.21 9.70 2.58
C GLN A 119 3.48 8.85 2.77
N HIS A 120 3.66 8.34 4.00
CA HIS A 120 4.61 7.27 4.28
C HIS A 120 4.15 5.99 3.59
N HIS A 121 5.04 5.30 2.88
CA HIS A 121 4.65 4.08 2.21
C HIS A 121 5.77 3.07 1.96
N ILE A 122 5.36 1.82 1.85
CA ILE A 122 6.12 0.71 1.30
C ILE A 122 5.48 0.35 -0.04
N LEU A 123 6.23 0.40 -1.14
CA LEU A 123 5.79 -0.08 -2.44
C LEU A 123 6.47 -1.43 -2.73
N THR A 124 5.72 -2.44 -3.19
CA THR A 124 6.32 -3.67 -3.72
C THR A 124 6.23 -3.72 -5.24
N SER A 125 7.29 -4.22 -5.88
CA SER A 125 7.34 -4.35 -7.33
C SER A 125 8.32 -5.42 -7.77
N ARG A 126 8.17 -5.90 -9.01
CA ARG A 126 9.30 -6.51 -9.73
C ARG A 126 10.34 -5.45 -10.12
N PRO A 127 11.63 -5.84 -10.26
CA PRO A 127 12.73 -4.89 -10.50
C PRO A 127 12.59 -4.00 -11.75
N TYR A 128 11.89 -4.48 -12.77
CA TYR A 128 11.81 -3.80 -14.07
C TYR A 128 10.76 -2.68 -14.14
N ALA A 129 9.83 -2.60 -13.17
CA ALA A 129 8.67 -1.70 -13.30
C ALA A 129 8.85 -0.33 -12.63
N VAL A 130 9.85 -0.14 -11.76
CA VAL A 130 10.03 1.12 -11.01
C VAL A 130 11.28 1.86 -11.47
N ALA A 131 11.08 2.99 -12.15
CA ALA A 131 12.16 3.87 -12.61
C ALA A 131 12.45 5.04 -11.64
N VAL A 132 11.61 5.26 -10.63
CA VAL A 132 11.69 6.43 -9.73
C VAL A 132 12.58 6.20 -8.50
N PRO A 133 13.21 7.27 -7.96
CA PRO A 133 13.97 7.20 -6.73
C PRO A 133 13.05 7.03 -5.52
N TYR A 134 13.52 6.23 -4.56
CA TYR A 134 12.91 5.97 -3.26
C TYR A 134 13.97 6.24 -2.20
N ASP A 135 13.56 6.57 -0.97
CA ASP A 135 14.50 6.86 0.13
C ASP A 135 15.33 5.62 0.44
N GLU A 136 14.70 4.44 0.39
CA GLU A 136 15.34 3.15 0.60
C GLU A 136 14.86 2.14 -0.44
N LYS A 137 15.77 1.27 -0.87
CA LYS A 137 15.48 0.15 -1.79
C LYS A 137 16.00 -1.15 -1.19
N ILE A 138 15.11 -2.11 -1.03
CA ILE A 138 15.39 -3.43 -0.43
C ILE A 138 14.98 -4.50 -1.43
N GLU A 139 15.79 -5.55 -1.59
CA GLU A 139 15.44 -6.70 -2.43
C GLU A 139 15.23 -7.96 -1.57
N ILE A 140 14.09 -8.63 -1.77
CA ILE A 140 13.85 -9.95 -1.19
C ILE A 140 14.49 -10.99 -2.10
N ILE A 141 15.53 -11.66 -1.59
CA ILE A 141 16.30 -12.68 -2.32
C ILE A 141 15.74 -14.11 -2.14
N GLY A 142 14.75 -14.28 -1.26
CA GLY A 142 14.08 -15.55 -1.01
C GLY A 142 14.66 -16.31 0.19
N PHE A 143 14.38 -17.61 0.23
CA PHE A 143 14.85 -18.50 1.28
C PHE A 143 16.28 -18.95 1.03
N THR A 144 17.05 -18.99 2.11
CA THR A 144 18.32 -19.73 2.19
C THR A 144 18.05 -21.19 2.52
N ASP A 145 19.05 -22.05 2.36
CA ASP A 145 18.95 -23.48 2.68
C ASP A 145 18.52 -23.69 4.15
N ASP A 146 19.01 -22.86 5.06
CA ASP A 146 18.63 -22.88 6.49
C ASP A 146 17.15 -22.58 6.73
N ASN A 147 16.48 -21.87 5.82
CA ASN A 147 15.05 -21.54 5.97
C ASN A 147 14.12 -22.68 5.51
N ILE A 148 14.65 -23.67 4.78
CA ILE A 148 13.87 -24.78 4.21
C ILE A 148 14.33 -26.15 4.73
N ALA A 149 15.27 -26.17 5.69
CA ALA A 149 15.77 -27.36 6.36
C ALA A 149 14.81 -27.89 7.45
#